data_AF-A0A0H3W952-F1
#
_entry.id   AF-A0A0H3W952-F1
#
_cell.length_a   1.000
_cell.length_b   1.000
_cell.length_c   1.000
_cell.angle_alpha   90.00
_cell.angle_beta   90.00
_cell.angle_gamma   90.00
#
_symmetry.space_group_name_H-M   'P 1'
#
loop_
_entity.id
_entity.type
_entity.pdbx_description
1 polymer ?
#
loop_
_entity_poly.entity_id
_entity_poly.type
_entity_poly.pdbx_seq_one_letter_code
_entity_poly.pdbx_strand_id
1 'polypeptide(L)'
;LKRTIRNLEEKITEMEAQQSNGIFIWKIEHFSVYLKAQEEERPVVIHSPGFYTGKPGYKLCMRLHIQLPNVAKCANYISLFIHTMQGEYDSHLSWPFQGTIRFSI
;
A
#
# COMPACT_ATOMS: atom_id res chain seq x y z
N LEU A 1 -5.54 29.07 1.11
CA LEU A 1 -6.29 28.18 0.19
C LEU A 1 -5.59 26.85 -0.08
N LYS A 2 -4.42 26.81 -0.74
CA LYS A 2 -3.70 25.54 -1.06
C LYS A 2 -3.41 24.64 0.16
N ARG A 3 -2.97 25.22 1.29
CA ARG A 3 -2.73 24.47 2.55
C ARG A 3 -4.00 23.84 3.11
N THR A 4 -5.12 24.56 3.04
CA THR A 4 -6.41 24.07 3.53
C THR A 4 -6.90 22.88 2.70
N ILE A 5 -6.75 22.95 1.38
CA ILE A 5 -7.11 21.86 0.47
C ILE A 5 -6.30 20.61 0.80
N ARG A 6 -4.96 20.73 0.89
CA ARG A 6 -4.09 19.60 1.25
C ARG A 6 -4.48 18.97 2.60
N ASN A 7 -4.72 19.80 3.62
CA ASN A 7 -5.13 19.29 4.93
C ASN A 7 -6.48 18.57 4.89
N LEU A 8 -7.41 18.99 4.01
CA LEU A 8 -8.69 18.32 3.82
C LEU A 8 -8.51 17.00 3.07
N GLU A 9 -7.67 16.96 2.04
CA GLU A 9 -7.30 15.74 1.32
C GLU A 9 -6.69 14.70 2.28
N GLU A 10 -5.73 15.12 3.11
CA GLU A 10 -5.12 14.26 4.14
C GLU A 10 -6.16 13.69 5.11
N LYS A 11 -7.13 14.51 5.56
CA LYS A 11 -8.22 14.06 6.42
C LYS A 11 -9.16 13.08 5.72
N ILE A 12 -9.47 13.31 4.45
CA ILE A 12 -10.31 12.40 3.66
C ILE A 12 -9.60 11.05 3.54
N THR A 13 -8.32 11.04 3.16
CA THR A 13 -7.52 9.80 3.06
C THR A 13 -7.45 9.07 4.41
N GLU A 14 -7.30 9.80 5.51
CA GLU A 14 -7.30 9.21 6.85
C GLU A 14 -8.65 8.58 7.20
N MET A 15 -9.76 9.25 6.88
CA MET A 15 -11.10 8.73 7.10
C MET A 15 -11.39 7.49 6.26
N GLU A 16 -10.99 7.47 4.99
CA GLU A 16 -11.11 6.32 4.10
C GLU A 16 -10.30 5.12 4.60
N ALA A 17 -9.05 5.36 5.04
CA ALA A 17 -8.18 4.32 5.58
C ALA A 17 -8.80 3.60 6.79
N GLN A 18 -9.55 4.32 7.63
CA GLN A 18 -10.19 3.78 8.83
C GLN A 18 -11.39 2.88 8.53
N GLN A 19 -11.91 2.88 7.30
CA GLN A 19 -13.07 2.06 6.91
C GLN A 19 -12.70 0.61 6.56
N SER A 20 -11.41 0.29 6.42
CA SER A 20 -10.96 -1.02 5.94
C SER A 20 -11.14 -2.16 6.95
N ASN A 21 -11.16 -1.89 8.26
CA ASN A 21 -11.36 -2.92 9.31
C ASN A 21 -10.50 -4.18 9.11
N GLY A 22 -9.24 -4.03 8.69
CA GLY A 22 -8.32 -5.13 8.43
C GLY A 22 -8.53 -5.89 7.12
N ILE A 23 -9.54 -5.53 6.31
CA ILE A 23 -9.74 -6.05 4.96
C ILE A 23 -9.57 -4.90 3.97
N PHE A 24 -8.53 -4.98 3.14
CA PHE A 24 -8.21 -3.95 2.18
C PHE A 24 -8.15 -4.52 0.76
N ILE A 25 -8.82 -3.84 -0.16
CA ILE A 25 -8.86 -4.19 -1.59
C ILE A 25 -8.16 -3.07 -2.35
N TRP A 26 -7.05 -3.41 -3.00
CA TRP A 26 -6.31 -2.49 -3.84
C TRP A 26 -6.61 -2.74 -5.31
N LYS A 27 -7.46 -1.88 -5.89
CA LYS A 27 -7.70 -1.88 -7.34
C LYS A 27 -6.55 -1.16 -8.04
N ILE A 28 -5.84 -1.88 -8.92
CA ILE A 28 -4.81 -1.29 -9.78
C ILE A 28 -5.43 -1.04 -11.16
N GLU A 29 -5.65 0.23 -11.48
CA GLU A 29 -6.20 0.63 -12.78
C GLU A 29 -5.09 0.77 -13.82
N HIS A 30 -5.45 0.61 -15.10
CA HIS A 30 -4.55 0.76 -16.24
C HIS A 30 -3.26 -0.07 -16.14
N PHE A 31 -3.37 -1.32 -15.68
CA PHE A 31 -2.22 -2.18 -15.41
C PHE A 31 -1.26 -2.36 -16.60
N SER A 32 -1.78 -2.29 -17.83
CA SER A 32 -0.99 -2.35 -19.07
C SER A 32 0.10 -1.27 -19.16
N VAL A 33 -0.10 -0.10 -18.55
CA VAL A 33 0.92 0.96 -18.50
C VAL A 33 2.15 0.50 -17.73
N TYR A 34 1.95 -0.25 -16.64
CA TYR A 34 3.05 -0.77 -15.84
C TYR A 34 3.78 -1.92 -16.55
N LEU A 35 3.04 -2.77 -17.27
CA LEU A 35 3.65 -3.81 -18.10
C LEU A 35 4.52 -3.21 -19.21
N LYS A 36 4.02 -2.17 -19.89
CA LYS A 36 4.81 -1.45 -20.90
C LYS A 36 6.06 -0.80 -20.31
N ALA A 37 5.95 -0.20 -19.12
CA ALA A 37 7.11 0.36 -18.43
C ALA A 37 8.15 -0.73 -18.10
N GLN A 38 7.71 -1.91 -17.67
CA GLN A 38 8.59 -3.06 -17.43
C GLN A 38 9.29 -3.53 -18.72
N GLU A 39 8.59 -3.61 -19.85
CA GLU A 39 9.17 -3.96 -21.16
C GLU A 39 10.24 -2.97 -21.62
N GLU A 40 10.06 -1.69 -21.30
CA GLU A 40 11.04 -0.62 -21.52
C GLU A 40 12.17 -0.60 -20.47
N GLU A 41 12.30 -1.67 -19.67
CA GLU A 41 13.26 -1.83 -18.57
C GLU A 41 13.17 -0.74 -17.49
N ARG A 42 12.00 -0.09 -17.36
CA ARG A 42 11.76 0.92 -16.31
C ARG A 42 11.24 0.23 -15.05
N PRO A 43 11.84 0.48 -13.87
CA PRO A 43 11.40 -0.15 -12.64
C PRO A 43 10.00 0.36 -12.26
N VAL A 44 9.10 -0.56 -11.92
CA VAL A 44 7.76 -0.22 -11.46
C VAL A 44 7.65 -0.53 -9.98
N VAL A 45 7.45 0.52 -9.19
CA VAL A 45 7.15 0.44 -7.77
C VAL A 45 5.97 1.35 -7.48
N ILE A 46 4.85 0.78 -7.05
CA ILE A 46 3.66 1.55 -6.67
C ILE A 46 3.23 1.22 -5.24
N HIS A 47 2.59 2.17 -4.58
CA HIS A 47 2.08 2.04 -3.22
C HIS A 47 0.57 2.18 -3.21
N SER A 48 -0.10 1.40 -2.37
CA SER A 48 -1.51 1.61 -2.09
C SER A 48 -1.72 2.82 -1.17
N PRO A 49 -2.95 3.35 -1.11
CA PRO A 49 -3.38 4.15 0.05
C PRO A 49 -3.14 3.41 1.37
N GLY A 50 -3.00 4.17 2.45
CA GLY A 50 -2.93 3.61 3.79
C GLY A 50 -4.28 3.01 4.20
N PHE A 51 -4.25 1.95 5.01
CA PHE A 51 -5.42 1.32 5.56
C PHE A 51 -5.15 0.84 6.97
N TYR A 52 -6.20 0.74 7.79
CA TYR A 52 -6.08 0.29 9.17
C TYR A 52 -6.45 -1.18 9.35
N THR A 53 -5.74 -1.85 10.26
CA THR A 53 -6.10 -3.21 10.70
C THR A 53 -7.38 -3.27 11.54
N GLY A 54 -7.89 -2.12 11.97
CA GLY A 54 -9.07 -1.95 12.83
C GLY A 54 -9.18 -0.51 13.36
N LYS A 55 -10.21 -0.21 14.15
CA LYS A 55 -10.39 1.09 14.80
C LYS A 55 -10.63 0.90 16.31
N PRO A 56 -9.59 0.99 17.17
CA PRO A 56 -8.19 1.33 16.85
C PRO A 56 -7.42 0.17 16.20
N GLY A 57 -6.33 0.47 15.49
CA GLY A 57 -5.49 -0.53 14.81
C GLY A 57 -4.21 0.06 14.20
N TYR A 58 -3.35 -0.78 13.65
CA TYR A 58 -2.11 -0.37 12.99
C TYR A 58 -2.44 0.20 11.61
N LYS A 59 -1.74 1.27 11.21
CA LYS A 59 -1.82 1.80 9.84
C LYS A 59 -0.78 1.12 8.97
N LEU A 60 -1.22 0.56 7.84
CA LEU A 60 -0.40 -0.18 6.90
C LEU A 60 -0.58 0.38 5.47
N CYS A 61 0.36 0.10 4.57
CA CYS A 61 0.14 0.20 3.13
C CYS A 61 0.79 -0.97 2.39
N MET A 62 0.31 -1.24 1.18
CA MET A 62 0.87 -2.26 0.30
C MET A 62 1.87 -1.61 -0.65
N ARG A 63 2.94 -2.33 -0.99
CA ARG A 63 3.91 -1.93 -2.03
C ARG A 63 4.01 -3.04 -3.06
N LEU A 64 3.72 -2.70 -4.32
CA LEU A 64 3.86 -3.60 -5.45
C LEU A 64 5.16 -3.31 -6.18
N HIS A 65 5.89 -4.37 -6.52
CA HIS A 65 7.04 -4.30 -7.44
C HIS A 65 6.75 -5.21 -8.62
N ILE A 66 6.90 -4.67 -9.81
CA ILE A 66 6.92 -5.46 -11.04
C ILE A 66 8.38 -5.53 -11.48
N GLN A 67 8.90 -6.76 -11.56
CA GLN A 67 10.32 -7.03 -11.74
C GLN A 67 10.74 -6.79 -13.18
N LEU A 68 11.97 -6.33 -13.40
CA LEU A 68 12.48 -6.18 -14.76
C LEU A 68 12.64 -7.54 -15.45
N PRO A 69 12.50 -7.61 -16.79
CA PRO A 69 12.58 -8.86 -17.53
C PRO A 69 13.96 -9.53 -17.42
N ASN A 70 15.01 -8.75 -17.13
CA ASN A 70 16.38 -9.21 -16.98
C ASN A 70 16.72 -9.78 -15.59
N VAL A 71 15.78 -9.77 -14.63
CA VAL A 71 15.99 -10.35 -13.31
C VAL A 71 15.84 -11.87 -13.39
N ALA A 72 16.96 -12.57 -13.58
CA ALA A 72 17.05 -14.00 -13.93
C ALA A 72 16.21 -14.99 -13.08
N LYS A 73 15.80 -14.62 -11.86
CA LYS A 73 14.96 -15.46 -10.98
C LYS A 73 13.53 -14.94 -10.78
N CYS A 74 13.27 -13.67 -11.07
CA CYS A 74 12.05 -12.99 -10.66
C CYS A 74 11.32 -12.30 -11.83
N ALA A 75 11.86 -12.38 -13.05
CA ALA A 75 11.32 -11.71 -14.24
C ALA A 75 9.83 -11.98 -14.52
N ASN A 76 9.31 -13.12 -14.07
CA ASN A 76 7.90 -13.52 -14.27
C ASN A 76 7.03 -13.38 -13.01
N TYR A 77 7.56 -12.77 -11.94
CA TYR A 77 6.86 -12.64 -10.66
C TYR A 77 6.60 -11.19 -10.32
N ILE A 78 5.46 -10.96 -9.69
CA ILE A 78 5.15 -9.71 -9.01
C ILE A 78 5.48 -9.90 -7.53
N SER A 79 6.11 -8.91 -6.92
CA SER A 79 6.40 -8.93 -5.48
C SER A 79 5.49 -7.95 -4.76
N LEU A 80 4.85 -8.42 -3.69
CA LEU A 80 3.92 -7.64 -2.89
C LEU A 80 4.39 -7.60 -1.44
N PHE A 81 4.43 -6.40 -0.87
CA PHE A 81 4.91 -6.15 0.49
C PHE A 81 3.86 -5.39 1.29
N ILE A 82 3.85 -5.59 2.61
CA ILE A 82 3.22 -4.66 3.55
C ILE A 82 4.29 -3.79 4.19
N HIS A 83 4.02 -2.49 4.30
CA HIS A 83 4.77 -1.56 5.12
C HIS A 83 3.89 -1.06 6.27
N THR A 84 4.50 -0.91 7.45
CA THR A 84 3.89 -0.17 8.57
C THR A 84 4.04 1.33 8.33
N MET A 85 2.97 2.08 8.52
CA MET A 85 2.94 3.53 8.48
C MET A 85 2.74 4.08 9.90
N GLN A 86 3.09 5.35 10.12
CA GLN A 86 2.72 6.03 11.36
C GLN A 86 1.19 6.16 11.43
N GLY A 87 0.58 5.53 12.44
CA GLY A 87 -0.85 5.53 12.69
C GLY A 87 -1.25 6.48 13.82
N GLU A 88 -2.53 6.85 13.85
CA GLU A 88 -3.10 7.69 14.91
C GLU A 88 -3.05 7.01 16.29
N TYR A 89 -3.13 5.67 16.32
CA TYR A 89 -3.26 4.89 17.54
C TYR A 89 -1.96 4.23 18.01
N ASP A 90 -0.81 4.52 17.38
CA ASP A 90 0.45 3.79 17.61
C ASP A 90 0.90 3.79 19.09
N SER A 91 0.58 4.85 19.85
CA SER A 91 0.86 4.97 21.29
C SER A 91 0.06 4.00 22.17
N HIS A 92 -1.05 3.47 21.66
CA HIS A 92 -1.96 2.57 22.37
C HIS A 92 -1.83 1.11 21.93
N LEU A 93 -1.03 0.84 20.88
CA LEU A 93 -0.84 -0.49 20.31
C LEU A 93 0.41 -1.15 20.89
N SER A 94 0.39 -2.48 20.93
CA SER A 94 1.57 -3.26 21.31
C SER A 94 2.59 -3.25 20.17
N TRP A 95 3.88 -3.25 20.52
CA TRP A 95 4.95 -3.36 19.54
C TRP A 95 5.94 -4.44 19.96
N PRO A 96 6.51 -5.23 19.02
CA PRO A 96 6.26 -5.18 17.56
C PRO A 96 4.89 -5.75 17.18
N PHE A 97 4.45 -5.52 15.94
CA PHE A 97 3.23 -6.13 15.40
C PHE A 97 3.31 -7.67 15.48
N GLN A 98 2.28 -8.32 16.04
CA GLN A 98 2.22 -9.78 16.24
C GLN A 98 1.08 -10.46 15.44
N GLY A 99 0.41 -9.75 14.54
CA GLY A 99 -0.70 -10.30 13.78
C GLY A 99 -0.27 -11.13 12.55
N THR A 100 -1.23 -11.85 11.97
CA THR A 100 -1.04 -12.56 10.69
C THR A 100 -1.62 -11.72 9.56
N ILE A 101 -0.82 -11.48 8.53
CA ILE A 101 -1.24 -10.80 7.30
C ILE A 101 -1.39 -11.86 6.21
N ARG A 102 -2.51 -11.82 5.49
CA ARG A 102 -2.74 -12.69 4.32
C ARG A 102 -2.86 -11.84 3.08
N PHE A 103 -2.18 -12.27 2.02
CA PHE A 103 -2.26 -11.67 0.70
C PHE A 103 -3.08 -12.57 -0.24
N SER A 104 -3.81 -11.93 -1.14
CA SER A 104 -4.49 -12.56 -2.28
C SER A 104 -4.45 -11.60 -3.45
N ILE A 105 -4.25 -12.14 -4.66
CA ILE A 105 -4.31 -11.43 -5.94
C ILE A 105 -5.47 -12.02 -6.73
#